data_AF-A0A820B0S5-F1
#
_entry.id   AF-A0A820B0S5-F1
#
_cell.length_a   1.000
_cell.length_b   1.000
_cell.length_c   1.000
_cell.angle_alpha   90.00
_cell.angle_beta   90.00
_cell.angle_gamma   90.00
#
_symmetry.space_group_name_H-M   'P 1'
#
loop_
_entity.id
_entity.type
_entity.pdbx_description
1 polymer ?
#
loop_
_entity_poly.entity_id
_entity_poly.type
_entity_poly.pdbx_seq_one_letter_code
_entity_poly.pdbx_strand_id
1 'polypeptide(L)'
;MNRKTKLTLGRQDDEIFIPSTNPSTQDDIRQLEERFHVQLYKELALENGLCPKRRQIYDDLFDELIRITKIHGFERGYLLERIKNEYQQWMNTYEELYSSSMAYSIRQYLYKMEEKKNLELTIDNLENDCKQLRDELEKESIKFQNLTEQLDENNQKQDKELRILRNNVQFLQSTNIKIKNDLENTLNQILSSTIFLGEPINYDEKKKTT
;
A
#
# COMPACT_ATOMS: atom_id res chain seq x y z
N MET A 1 -11.48 -43.25 -30.28
CA MET A 1 -11.27 -43.71 -28.89
C MET A 1 -10.15 -44.74 -28.92
N ASN A 2 -8.94 -44.37 -28.48
CA ASN A 2 -7.82 -45.32 -28.47
C ASN A 2 -8.12 -46.44 -27.47
N ARG A 3 -8.37 -47.65 -27.97
CA ARG A 3 -8.45 -48.88 -27.16
C ARG A 3 -7.09 -49.06 -26.53
N LYS A 4 -7.00 -48.88 -25.20
CA LYS A 4 -5.75 -49.08 -24.46
C LYS A 4 -5.41 -50.57 -24.50
N THR A 5 -4.35 -50.93 -25.20
CA THR A 5 -3.80 -52.27 -25.12
C THR A 5 -3.16 -52.44 -23.75
N LYS A 6 -3.76 -53.26 -22.88
CA LYS A 6 -3.24 -53.53 -21.53
C LYS A 6 -2.05 -54.48 -21.66
N LEU A 7 -0.92 -54.15 -21.02
CA LEU A 7 0.27 -55.01 -21.04
C LEU A 7 -0.02 -56.29 -20.25
N THR A 8 -0.24 -57.40 -20.97
CA THR A 8 -0.69 -58.65 -20.36
C THR A 8 -0.20 -59.90 -21.10
N LEU A 9 -0.05 -61.03 -20.35
CA LEU A 9 0.26 -62.35 -20.93
C LEU A 9 -1.00 -63.14 -21.33
N GLY A 10 -2.19 -62.64 -20.97
CA GLY A 10 -3.46 -63.23 -21.34
C GLY A 10 -3.84 -63.00 -22.80
N ARG A 11 -4.93 -63.62 -23.22
CA ARG A 11 -5.51 -63.37 -24.54
C ARG A 11 -6.20 -62.01 -24.49
N GLN A 12 -5.88 -61.16 -25.47
CA GLN A 12 -6.47 -59.84 -25.59
C GLN A 12 -7.36 -59.81 -26.82
N ASP A 13 -8.66 -60.06 -26.62
CA ASP A 13 -9.67 -59.79 -27.64
C ASP A 13 -10.18 -58.35 -27.45
N ASP A 14 -10.72 -57.75 -28.51
CA ASP A 14 -10.97 -56.30 -28.66
C ASP A 14 -11.77 -55.61 -27.52
N GLU A 15 -12.41 -56.37 -26.62
CA GLU A 15 -13.21 -55.86 -25.49
C GLU A 15 -13.03 -56.63 -24.17
N ILE A 16 -12.38 -57.81 -24.17
CA ILE A 16 -12.28 -58.66 -22.98
C ILE A 16 -10.83 -59.07 -22.79
N PHE A 17 -10.27 -58.66 -21.65
CA PHE A 17 -8.98 -59.16 -21.19
C PHE A 17 -9.20 -60.44 -20.38
N ILE A 18 -8.73 -61.57 -20.90
CA ILE A 18 -8.79 -62.86 -20.20
C ILE A 18 -7.39 -63.15 -19.64
N PRO A 19 -7.17 -62.98 -18.31
CA PRO A 19 -5.90 -63.28 -17.69
C PRO A 19 -5.54 -64.75 -17.84
N SER A 20 -4.27 -65.04 -18.13
CA SER A 20 -3.79 -66.42 -18.17
C SER A 20 -3.92 -67.06 -16.78
N THR A 21 -4.45 -68.27 -16.71
CA THR A 21 -4.55 -69.07 -15.48
C THR A 21 -3.41 -70.09 -15.35
N ASN A 22 -2.58 -70.20 -16.39
CA ASN A 22 -1.48 -71.17 -16.43
C ASN A 22 -0.26 -70.61 -15.70
N PRO A 23 0.52 -71.47 -15.01
CA PRO A 23 1.80 -71.06 -14.44
C PRO A 23 2.72 -70.57 -15.57
N SER A 24 3.38 -69.44 -15.34
CA SER A 24 4.21 -68.78 -16.35
C SER A 24 5.57 -69.45 -16.49
N THR A 25 6.06 -69.52 -17.72
CA THR A 25 7.39 -70.02 -18.07
C THR A 25 8.40 -68.88 -18.22
N GLN A 26 9.71 -69.20 -18.31
CA GLN A 26 10.75 -68.19 -18.55
C GLN A 26 10.55 -67.43 -19.87
N ASP A 27 10.05 -68.11 -20.91
CA ASP A 27 9.78 -67.48 -22.20
C ASP A 27 8.58 -66.53 -22.13
N ASP A 28 7.56 -66.84 -21.31
CA ASP A 28 6.45 -65.90 -21.05
C ASP A 28 6.95 -64.61 -20.40
N ILE A 29 7.87 -64.72 -19.44
CA ILE A 29 8.45 -63.54 -18.77
C ILE A 29 9.25 -62.70 -19.78
N ARG A 30 10.06 -63.34 -20.65
CA ARG A 30 10.79 -62.63 -21.71
C ARG A 30 9.85 -61.91 -22.67
N GLN A 31 8.76 -62.54 -23.08
CA GLN A 31 7.75 -61.91 -23.93
C GLN A 31 7.09 -60.71 -23.24
N LEU A 32 6.82 -60.80 -21.93
CA LEU A 32 6.27 -59.68 -21.17
C LEU A 32 7.23 -58.48 -21.13
N GLU A 33 8.51 -58.74 -20.92
CA GLU A 33 9.58 -57.74 -20.93
C GLU A 33 9.68 -57.05 -22.30
N GLU A 34 9.71 -57.82 -23.39
CA GLU A 34 9.75 -57.26 -24.75
C GLU A 34 8.52 -56.39 -25.04
N ARG A 35 7.31 -56.86 -24.69
CA ARG A 35 6.07 -56.07 -24.86
C ARG A 35 6.09 -54.79 -24.04
N PHE A 36 6.62 -54.84 -22.81
CA PHE A 36 6.77 -53.67 -21.95
C PHE A 36 7.66 -52.61 -22.59
N HIS A 37 8.83 -52.99 -23.11
CA HIS A 37 9.74 -52.07 -23.79
C HIS A 37 9.14 -51.48 -25.07
N VAL A 38 8.51 -52.32 -25.90
CA VAL A 38 7.81 -51.87 -27.11
C VAL A 38 6.72 -50.86 -26.74
N GLN A 39 5.98 -51.09 -25.67
CA GLN A 39 4.89 -50.20 -25.27
C GLN A 39 5.40 -48.87 -24.70
N LEU A 40 6.47 -48.87 -23.91
CA LEU A 40 7.14 -47.64 -23.46
C LEU A 40 7.60 -46.79 -24.64
N TYR A 41 8.24 -47.42 -25.63
CA TYR A 41 8.72 -46.74 -26.83
C TYR A 41 7.57 -46.19 -27.68
N LYS A 42 6.55 -47.02 -27.94
CA LYS A 42 5.37 -46.66 -28.73
C LYS A 42 4.59 -45.50 -28.12
N GLU A 43 4.46 -45.49 -26.79
CA GLU A 43 3.78 -44.41 -26.07
C GLU A 43 4.64 -43.16 -25.86
N LEU A 44 5.92 -43.19 -26.26
CA LEU A 44 6.89 -42.12 -26.05
C LEU A 44 6.95 -41.71 -24.57
N ALA A 45 7.02 -42.72 -23.70
CA ALA A 45 7.13 -42.50 -22.27
C ALA A 45 8.46 -41.83 -21.92
N LEU A 46 8.43 -40.82 -21.05
CA LEU A 46 9.64 -40.13 -20.59
C LEU A 46 10.45 -41.04 -19.67
N GLU A 47 11.78 -41.05 -19.87
CA GLU A 47 12.72 -41.79 -19.03
C GLU A 47 12.93 -41.15 -17.65
N ASN A 48 12.73 -39.83 -17.53
CA ASN A 48 12.94 -39.08 -16.29
C ASN A 48 11.73 -38.18 -15.99
N GLY A 49 11.52 -37.90 -14.69
CA GLY A 49 10.44 -37.01 -14.23
C GLY A 49 9.06 -37.69 -14.14
N LEU A 50 8.02 -36.86 -13.97
CA LEU A 50 6.63 -37.33 -13.87
C LEU A 50 6.08 -37.65 -15.26
N CYS A 51 5.71 -38.91 -15.49
CA CYS A 51 5.15 -39.36 -16.77
C CYS A 51 3.92 -40.25 -16.54
N PRO A 52 2.70 -39.76 -16.86
CA PRO A 52 1.46 -40.52 -16.67
C PRO A 52 1.41 -41.80 -17.52
N LYS A 53 1.90 -41.73 -18.77
CA LYS A 53 1.95 -42.88 -19.67
C LYS A 53 2.83 -43.99 -19.13
N ARG A 54 4.03 -43.62 -18.65
CA ARG A 54 4.94 -44.55 -17.99
C ARG A 54 4.27 -45.18 -16.77
N ARG A 55 3.72 -44.37 -15.87
CA ARG A 55 3.03 -44.85 -14.67
C ARG A 55 1.98 -45.90 -15.01
N GLN A 56 1.14 -45.63 -16.01
CA GLN A 56 0.12 -46.57 -16.46
C GLN A 56 0.71 -47.90 -16.98
N ILE A 57 1.78 -47.85 -17.77
CA ILE A 57 2.43 -49.07 -18.30
C ILE A 57 3.06 -49.90 -17.17
N TYR A 58 3.66 -49.24 -16.18
CA TYR A 58 4.15 -49.92 -14.97
C TYR A 58 3.01 -50.48 -14.13
N ASP A 59 1.88 -49.77 -13.98
CA ASP A 59 0.71 -50.27 -13.25
C ASP A 59 0.17 -51.56 -13.87
N ASP A 60 0.11 -51.61 -15.21
CA ASP A 60 -0.28 -52.80 -15.97
C ASP A 60 0.75 -53.94 -15.80
N LEU A 61 2.06 -53.64 -15.85
CA LEU A 61 3.11 -54.62 -15.59
C LEU A 61 3.01 -55.19 -14.17
N PHE A 62 2.81 -54.34 -13.17
CA PHE A 62 2.68 -54.75 -11.77
C PHE A 62 1.44 -55.63 -11.54
N ASP A 63 0.31 -55.33 -12.18
CA ASP A 63 -0.87 -56.19 -12.15
C ASP A 63 -0.53 -57.61 -12.65
N GLU A 64 0.18 -57.71 -13.77
CA GLU A 64 0.58 -58.99 -14.33
C GLU A 64 1.60 -59.73 -13.46
N LEU A 65 2.59 -59.04 -12.91
CA LEU A 65 3.56 -59.67 -11.99
C LEU A 65 2.87 -60.19 -10.72
N ILE A 66 1.91 -59.45 -10.18
CA ILE A 66 1.09 -59.89 -9.05
C ILE A 66 0.26 -61.11 -9.45
N ARG A 67 -0.37 -61.10 -10.63
CA ARG A 67 -1.11 -62.25 -11.16
C ARG A 67 -0.21 -63.49 -11.28
N ILE A 68 0.94 -63.37 -11.93
CA ILE A 68 1.92 -64.45 -12.08
C ILE A 68 2.31 -64.99 -10.70
N THR A 69 2.60 -64.11 -9.75
CA THR A 69 2.97 -64.50 -8.38
C THR A 69 1.82 -65.20 -7.65
N LYS A 70 0.57 -64.73 -7.80
CA LYS A 70 -0.62 -65.37 -7.21
C LYS A 70 -0.83 -66.80 -7.72
N ILE A 71 -0.57 -67.05 -9.01
CA ILE A 71 -0.67 -68.40 -9.59
C ILE A 71 0.40 -69.32 -9.01
N HIS A 72 1.60 -68.82 -8.76
CA HIS A 72 2.67 -69.61 -8.13
C HIS A 72 2.45 -69.81 -6.63
N GLY A 73 1.91 -68.81 -5.93
CA GLY A 73 1.64 -68.85 -4.50
C GLY A 73 0.71 -67.71 -4.10
N PHE A 74 -0.49 -68.08 -3.66
CA PHE A 74 -1.57 -67.14 -3.39
C PHE A 74 -1.20 -66.13 -2.31
N GLU A 75 -0.56 -66.56 -1.23
CA GLU A 75 -0.24 -65.72 -0.07
C GLU A 75 0.76 -64.62 -0.45
N ARG A 76 1.77 -64.96 -1.26
CA ARG A 76 2.76 -64.00 -1.75
C ARG A 76 2.13 -62.97 -2.66
N GLY A 77 1.30 -63.42 -3.59
CA GLY A 77 0.60 -62.53 -4.51
C GLY A 77 -0.44 -61.65 -3.81
N TYR A 78 -1.14 -62.16 -2.80
CA TYR A 78 -2.06 -61.38 -1.98
C TYR A 78 -1.33 -60.29 -1.16
N LEU A 79 -0.16 -60.61 -0.61
CA LEU A 79 0.66 -59.62 0.08
C LEU A 79 1.10 -58.49 -0.86
N LEU A 80 1.57 -58.81 -2.07
CA LEU A 80 1.96 -57.81 -3.06
C LEU A 80 0.80 -56.93 -3.51
N GLU A 81 -0.39 -57.51 -3.68
CA GLU A 81 -1.61 -56.75 -3.97
C GLU A 81 -1.94 -55.75 -2.86
N ARG A 82 -1.84 -56.16 -1.59
CA ARG A 82 -2.05 -55.26 -0.46
C ARG A 82 -1.04 -54.11 -0.45
N ILE A 83 0.25 -54.40 -0.63
CA ILE A 83 1.30 -53.38 -0.70
C ILE A 83 1.02 -52.40 -1.85
N LYS A 84 0.62 -52.90 -3.02
CA LYS A 84 0.23 -52.05 -4.16
C LYS A 84 -0.92 -51.11 -3.80
N ASN A 85 -1.97 -51.63 -3.16
CA ASN A 85 -3.13 -50.84 -2.75
C ASN A 85 -2.74 -49.75 -1.73
N GLU A 86 -1.90 -50.08 -0.73
CA GLU A 86 -1.39 -49.12 0.25
C GLU A 86 -0.54 -48.03 -0.43
N TYR A 87 0.33 -48.40 -1.38
CA TYR A 87 1.11 -47.43 -2.15
C TYR A 87 0.24 -46.50 -3.01
N GLN A 88 -0.81 -47.04 -3.66
CA GLN A 88 -1.75 -46.23 -4.42
C GLN A 88 -2.50 -45.23 -3.54
N GLN A 89 -2.92 -45.66 -2.34
CA GLN A 89 -3.53 -44.75 -1.36
C GLN A 89 -2.56 -43.63 -0.99
N TRP A 90 -1.30 -43.95 -0.66
CA TRP A 90 -0.29 -42.93 -0.35
C TRP A 90 -0.08 -41.97 -1.52
N MET A 91 0.06 -42.46 -2.74
CA MET A 91 0.25 -41.60 -3.90
C MET A 91 -0.92 -40.63 -4.11
N ASN A 92 -2.16 -41.11 -3.96
CA ASN A 92 -3.35 -40.25 -4.04
C ASN A 92 -3.35 -39.18 -2.93
N THR A 93 -3.00 -39.55 -1.70
CA THR A 93 -2.92 -38.57 -0.60
C THR A 93 -1.84 -37.52 -0.83
N TYR A 94 -0.70 -37.88 -1.43
CA TYR A 94 0.34 -36.93 -1.80
C TYR A 94 -0.10 -36.00 -2.93
N GLU A 95 -0.83 -36.50 -3.92
CA GLU A 95 -1.41 -35.69 -5.00
C GLU A 95 -2.43 -34.68 -4.46
N GLU A 96 -3.32 -35.11 -3.55
CA GLU A 96 -4.29 -34.24 -2.89
C GLU A 96 -3.60 -33.17 -2.04
N LEU A 97 -2.58 -33.55 -1.26
CA LEU A 97 -1.80 -32.62 -0.45
C LEU A 97 -1.09 -31.58 -1.32
N TYR A 98 -0.48 -32.01 -2.43
CA TYR A 98 0.19 -31.12 -3.38
C TYR A 98 -0.81 -30.15 -4.02
N SER A 99 -1.96 -30.64 -4.46
CA SER A 99 -3.05 -29.82 -5.02
C SER A 99 -3.54 -28.79 -4.01
N SER A 100 -3.78 -29.19 -2.77
CA SER A 100 -4.19 -28.29 -1.67
C SER A 100 -3.13 -27.22 -1.37
N SER A 101 -1.85 -27.61 -1.31
CA SER A 101 -0.73 -26.69 -1.10
C SER A 101 -0.61 -25.67 -2.24
N MET A 102 -0.75 -26.10 -3.49
CA MET A 102 -0.71 -25.22 -4.65
C MET A 102 -1.92 -24.26 -4.67
N ALA A 103 -3.11 -24.75 -4.32
CA ALA A 103 -4.30 -23.90 -4.21
C ALA A 103 -4.15 -22.85 -3.09
N TYR A 104 -3.50 -23.20 -1.97
CA TYR A 104 -3.17 -22.25 -0.92
C TYR A 104 -2.18 -21.18 -1.39
N SER A 105 -1.09 -21.56 -2.06
CA SER A 105 -0.08 -20.61 -2.53
C SER A 105 -0.65 -19.61 -3.54
N ILE A 106 -1.47 -20.08 -4.47
CA ILE A 106 -2.17 -19.23 -5.44
C ILE A 106 -3.09 -18.23 -4.73
N ARG A 107 -3.87 -18.67 -3.74
CA ARG A 107 -4.74 -17.77 -2.97
C ARG A 107 -3.94 -16.70 -2.23
N GLN A 108 -2.84 -17.09 -1.59
CA GLN A 108 -1.99 -16.12 -0.90
C GLN A 108 -1.37 -15.10 -1.85
N TYR A 109 -0.94 -15.54 -3.03
CA TYR A 109 -0.45 -14.65 -4.07
C TYR A 109 -1.53 -13.64 -4.51
N LEU A 110 -2.76 -14.09 -4.73
CA LEU A 110 -3.87 -13.22 -5.10
C LEU A 110 -4.22 -12.21 -3.99
N TYR A 111 -4.25 -12.62 -2.73
CA TYR A 111 -4.48 -11.71 -1.60
C TYR A 111 -3.41 -10.63 -1.52
N LYS A 112 -2.14 -10.99 -1.73
CA LYS A 112 -1.05 -10.01 -1.73
C LYS A 112 -1.12 -9.05 -2.93
N MET A 113 -1.57 -9.52 -4.08
CA MET A 113 -1.83 -8.65 -5.24
C MET A 113 -2.96 -7.66 -4.98
N GLU A 114 -4.05 -8.10 -4.35
CA GLU A 114 -5.17 -7.23 -3.98
C GLU A 114 -4.76 -6.19 -2.93
N GLU A 115 -4.07 -6.62 -1.87
CA GLU A 115 -3.55 -5.73 -0.82
C GLU A 115 -2.64 -4.66 -1.44
N LYS A 116 -1.71 -5.06 -2.32
CA LYS A 116 -0.84 -4.13 -3.05
C LYS A 116 -1.64 -3.12 -3.85
N LYS A 117 -2.64 -3.56 -4.62
CA LYS A 117 -3.48 -2.67 -5.43
C LYS A 117 -4.24 -1.65 -4.58
N ASN A 118 -4.78 -2.09 -3.43
CA ASN A 118 -5.45 -1.19 -2.50
C ASN A 118 -4.48 -0.15 -1.93
N LEU A 119 -3.26 -0.55 -1.59
CA LEU A 119 -2.22 0.38 -1.15
C LEU A 119 -1.84 1.38 -2.24
N GLU A 120 -1.68 0.94 -3.50
CA GLU A 120 -1.44 1.84 -4.64
C GLU A 120 -2.55 2.89 -4.79
N LEU A 121 -3.82 2.49 -4.69
CA LEU A 121 -4.94 3.44 -4.70
C LEU A 121 -4.90 4.43 -3.53
N THR A 122 -4.51 3.97 -2.33
CA THR A 122 -4.37 4.89 -1.18
C THR A 122 -3.22 5.87 -1.38
N ILE A 123 -2.11 5.44 -1.98
CA ILE A 123 -0.98 6.32 -2.31
C ILE A 123 -1.45 7.38 -3.31
N ASP A 124 -2.12 6.99 -4.40
CA ASP A 124 -2.63 7.93 -5.40
C ASP A 124 -3.57 8.98 -4.79
N ASN A 125 -4.47 8.55 -3.91
CA ASN A 125 -5.38 9.46 -3.20
C ASN A 125 -4.60 10.43 -2.30
N LEU A 126 -3.66 9.92 -1.48
CA LEU A 126 -2.85 10.76 -0.59
C LEU A 126 -1.97 11.74 -1.36
N GLU A 127 -1.42 11.33 -2.52
CA GLU A 127 -0.66 12.23 -3.39
C GLU A 127 -1.52 13.36 -3.95
N ASN A 128 -2.77 13.07 -4.32
CA ASN A 128 -3.72 14.09 -4.77
C ASN A 128 -4.10 15.04 -3.64
N ASP A 129 -4.40 14.53 -2.45
CA ASP A 129 -4.71 15.35 -1.27
C ASP A 129 -3.52 16.25 -0.90
N CYS A 130 -2.29 15.73 -0.94
CA CYS A 130 -1.09 16.51 -0.71
C CYS A 130 -0.92 17.65 -1.72
N LYS A 131 -1.24 17.41 -3.01
CA LYS A 131 -1.20 18.46 -4.03
C LYS A 131 -2.25 19.53 -3.76
N GLN A 132 -3.49 19.13 -3.47
CA GLN A 132 -4.57 20.08 -3.16
C GLN A 132 -4.24 20.96 -1.95
N LEU A 133 -3.76 20.35 -0.86
CA LEU A 133 -3.37 21.09 0.35
C LEU A 133 -2.19 22.04 0.09
N ARG A 134 -1.25 21.68 -0.77
CA ARG A 134 -0.15 22.58 -1.18
C ARG A 134 -0.67 23.78 -1.96
N ASP A 135 -1.58 23.55 -2.91
CA ASP A 135 -2.18 24.64 -3.70
C ASP A 135 -3.02 25.58 -2.80
N GLU A 136 -3.73 25.04 -1.81
CA GLU A 136 -4.48 25.83 -0.82
C GLU A 136 -3.55 26.64 0.08
N LEU A 137 -2.46 26.02 0.56
CA LEU A 137 -1.44 26.70 1.36
C LEU A 137 -0.80 27.85 0.58
N GLU A 138 -0.49 27.64 -0.70
CA GLU A 138 0.08 28.68 -1.56
C GLU A 138 -0.89 29.86 -1.73
N LYS A 139 -2.17 29.58 -1.99
CA LYS A 139 -3.22 30.61 -2.09
C LYS A 139 -3.36 31.42 -0.79
N GLU A 140 -3.40 30.75 0.36
CA GLU A 140 -3.47 31.45 1.65
C GLU A 140 -2.19 32.23 1.96
N SER A 141 -1.02 31.72 1.61
CA SER A 141 0.25 32.43 1.75
C SER A 141 0.26 33.74 0.95
N ILE A 142 -0.20 33.70 -0.30
CA ILE A 142 -0.32 34.90 -1.15
C ILE A 142 -1.32 35.90 -0.55
N LYS A 143 -2.48 35.43 -0.07
CA LYS A 143 -3.46 36.31 0.60
C LYS A 143 -2.88 36.96 1.84
N PHE A 144 -2.17 36.19 2.67
CA PHE A 144 -1.52 36.69 3.87
C PHE A 144 -0.50 37.77 3.51
N GLN A 145 0.37 37.50 2.53
CA GLN A 145 1.39 38.44 2.08
C GLN A 145 0.77 39.77 1.62
N ASN A 146 -0.26 39.71 0.76
CA ASN A 146 -0.99 40.89 0.29
C ASN A 146 -1.62 41.69 1.45
N LEU A 147 -2.16 40.99 2.46
CA LEU A 147 -2.75 41.63 3.63
C LEU A 147 -1.70 42.31 4.50
N THR A 148 -0.53 41.70 4.69
CA THR A 148 0.61 42.36 5.38
C THR A 148 1.07 43.60 4.65
N GLU A 149 1.22 43.54 3.32
CA GLU A 149 1.60 44.71 2.52
C GLU A 149 0.57 45.84 2.66
N GLN A 150 -0.72 45.53 2.61
CA GLN A 150 -1.78 46.53 2.83
C GLN A 150 -1.77 47.13 4.24
N LEU A 151 -1.50 46.31 5.27
CA LEU A 151 -1.37 46.78 6.64
C LEU A 151 -0.18 47.72 6.79
N ASP A 152 0.97 47.36 6.21
CA ASP A 152 2.18 48.19 6.24
C ASP A 152 1.96 49.52 5.51
N GLU A 153 1.31 49.52 4.34
CA GLU A 153 0.94 50.75 3.63
C GLU A 153 -0.01 51.64 4.46
N ASN A 154 -1.01 51.06 5.11
CA ASN A 154 -1.94 51.79 5.95
C ASN A 154 -1.26 52.37 7.20
N ASN A 155 -0.40 51.59 7.86
CA ASN A 155 0.41 52.06 8.99
C ASN A 155 1.32 53.21 8.57
N GLN A 156 1.98 53.12 7.41
CA GLN A 156 2.80 54.22 6.88
C GLN A 156 1.99 55.48 6.57
N LYS A 157 0.77 55.34 6.02
CA LYS A 157 -0.13 56.47 5.79
C LYS A 157 -0.53 57.14 7.11
N GLN A 158 -0.95 56.35 8.09
CA GLN A 158 -1.30 56.83 9.43
C GLN A 158 -0.12 57.53 10.12
N ASP A 159 1.09 56.96 10.04
CA ASP A 159 2.30 57.58 10.59
C ASP A 159 2.63 58.93 9.94
N LYS A 160 2.43 59.05 8.61
CA LYS A 160 2.59 60.32 7.89
C LYS A 160 1.56 61.35 8.37
N GLU A 161 0.30 60.95 8.50
CA GLU A 161 -0.76 61.83 9.02
C GLU A 161 -0.47 62.29 10.45
N LEU A 162 -0.07 61.38 11.35
CA LEU A 162 0.31 61.69 12.72
C LEU A 162 1.51 62.66 12.78
N ARG A 163 2.49 62.52 11.89
CA ARG A 163 3.61 63.46 11.77
C ARG A 163 3.15 64.86 11.36
N ILE A 164 2.29 64.96 10.34
CA ILE A 164 1.73 66.25 9.88
C ILE A 164 0.92 66.89 11.01
N LEU A 165 0.07 66.13 11.69
CA LEU A 165 -0.73 66.62 12.81
C LEU A 165 0.16 67.11 13.95
N ARG A 166 1.22 66.37 14.31
CA ARG A 166 2.20 66.77 15.33
C ARG A 166 2.90 68.08 14.96
N ASN A 167 3.31 68.25 13.70
CA ASN A 167 3.92 69.49 13.21
C ASN A 167 2.95 70.68 13.30
N ASN A 168 1.68 70.48 12.90
CA ASN A 168 0.64 71.50 12.99
C ASN A 168 0.37 71.92 14.44
N VAL A 169 0.31 70.97 15.37
CA VAL A 169 0.16 71.25 16.80
C VAL A 169 1.34 72.06 17.32
N GLN A 170 2.59 71.70 16.98
CA GLN A 170 3.77 72.49 17.36
C GLN A 170 3.74 73.90 16.79
N PHE A 171 3.35 74.06 15.53
CA PHE A 171 3.19 75.37 14.90
C PHE A 171 2.14 76.23 15.64
N LEU A 172 0.96 75.67 15.91
CA LEU A 172 -0.11 76.33 16.66
C LEU A 172 0.31 76.68 18.10
N GLN A 173 1.07 75.81 18.76
CA GLN A 173 1.63 76.11 20.08
C GLN A 173 2.61 77.30 20.02
N SER A 174 3.53 77.31 19.05
CA SER A 174 4.50 78.39 18.90
C SER A 174 3.86 79.74 18.56
N THR A 175 2.81 79.74 17.73
CA THR A 175 2.05 80.95 17.39
C THR A 175 1.24 81.44 18.59
N ASN A 176 0.59 80.55 19.35
CA ASN A 176 -0.07 80.92 20.61
C ASN A 176 0.90 81.55 21.62
N ILE A 177 2.12 81.01 21.76
CA ILE A 177 3.16 81.60 22.63
C ILE A 177 3.54 82.99 22.13
N LYS A 178 3.74 83.18 20.83
CA LYS A 178 4.04 84.51 20.25
C LYS A 178 2.92 85.51 20.51
N ILE A 179 1.67 85.14 20.21
CA ILE A 179 0.49 85.99 20.45
C ILE A 179 0.38 86.34 21.93
N LYS A 180 0.61 85.37 22.84
CA LYS A 180 0.62 85.63 24.28
C LYS A 180 1.69 86.65 24.66
N ASN A 181 2.91 86.50 24.17
CA ASN A 181 3.99 87.46 24.40
C ASN A 181 3.65 88.85 23.81
N ASP A 182 3.06 88.92 22.63
CA ASP A 182 2.64 90.18 22.01
C ASP A 182 1.52 90.87 22.82
N LEU A 183 0.57 90.09 23.37
CA LEU A 183 -0.45 90.59 24.29
C LEU A 183 0.14 91.08 25.61
N GLU A 184 1.10 90.35 26.19
CA GLU A 184 1.82 90.79 27.38
C GLU A 184 2.62 92.07 27.11
N ASN A 185 3.28 92.17 25.95
CA ASN A 185 4.01 93.37 25.54
C ASN A 185 3.07 94.57 25.34
N THR A 186 1.94 94.40 24.65
CA THR A 186 0.95 95.46 24.49
C THR A 186 0.31 95.87 25.82
N LEU A 187 0.03 94.91 26.72
CA LEU A 187 -0.44 95.21 28.07
C LEU A 187 0.60 96.02 28.85
N ASN A 188 1.88 95.63 28.80
CA ASN A 188 2.97 96.38 29.41
C ASN A 188 3.14 97.78 28.79
N GLN A 189 2.93 97.91 27.49
CA GLN A 189 2.97 99.19 26.79
C GLN A 189 1.78 100.09 27.17
N ILE A 190 0.58 99.53 27.36
CA ILE A 190 -0.58 100.24 27.91
C ILE A 190 -0.29 100.69 29.34
N LEU A 191 0.15 99.77 30.21
CA LEU A 191 0.49 100.05 31.61
C LEU A 191 1.57 101.13 31.77
N SER A 192 2.54 101.18 30.86
CA SER A 192 3.59 102.22 30.85
C SER A 192 3.16 103.53 30.19
N SER A 193 2.17 103.52 29.30
CA SER A 193 1.57 104.73 28.71
C SER A 193 0.56 105.43 29.64
N THR A 194 -0.07 104.70 30.55
CA THR A 194 -0.91 105.25 31.62
C THR A 194 -0.12 105.42 32.91
N ILE A 195 0.56 106.55 33.07
CA ILE A 195 1.09 106.93 34.39
C ILE A 195 -0.07 107.47 35.25
N PHE A 196 -0.26 106.82 36.41
CA PHE A 196 -0.90 107.27 37.66
C PHE A 196 -2.36 106.84 37.94
N LEU A 197 -2.53 105.85 38.85
CA LEU A 197 -3.21 105.97 40.16
C LEU A 197 -3.43 104.59 40.82
N GLY A 198 -2.77 104.34 41.96
CA GLY A 198 -3.18 103.30 42.92
C GLY A 198 -2.04 102.44 43.49
N GLU A 199 -1.91 102.46 44.81
CA GLU A 199 -0.93 101.68 45.59
C GLU A 199 -1.05 100.15 45.39
N PRO A 200 0.05 99.38 45.52
CA PRO A 200 0.04 97.93 45.30
C PRO A 200 -0.69 97.20 46.43
N ILE A 201 -1.69 96.39 46.06
CA ILE A 201 -2.35 95.45 46.98
C ILE A 201 -1.46 94.19 47.11
N ASN A 202 -0.99 93.92 48.33
CA ASN A 202 -0.27 92.71 48.69
C ASN A 202 -1.27 91.53 48.85
N TYR A 203 -1.06 90.45 48.10
CA TYR A 203 -1.96 89.28 48.07
C TYR A 203 -1.48 88.09 48.93
N ASP A 204 -0.35 88.18 49.64
CA ASP A 204 0.23 87.04 50.34
C ASP A 204 -0.37 86.71 51.72
N GLU A 205 -1.35 87.48 52.22
CA GLU A 205 -1.89 87.26 53.58
C GLU A 205 -3.25 86.55 53.67
N LYS A 206 -3.85 86.08 52.57
CA LYS A 206 -5.12 85.33 52.65
C LYS A 206 -5.09 84.02 51.89
N LYS A 207 -4.51 82.99 52.53
CA LYS A 207 -5.03 81.62 52.58
C LYS A 207 -4.27 80.75 53.60
N LYS A 208 -4.43 81.09 54.88
CA LYS A 208 -4.53 80.08 55.94
C LYS A 208 -5.98 80.09 56.40
N THR A 209 -6.75 79.10 56.01
CA THR A 209 -7.83 78.45 56.78
C THR A 209 -8.50 77.41 55.89
N THR A 210 -8.38 76.15 56.32
CA THR A 210 -9.11 74.92 55.92
C THR A 210 -9.01 74.45 54.49
#